data_AF-A0A6I3FV79-F1
#
_entry.id   AF-A0A6I3FV79-F1
#
_cell.length_a   1.000
_cell.length_b   1.000
_cell.length_c   1.000
_cell.angle_alpha   90.00
_cell.angle_beta   90.00
_cell.angle_gamma   90.00
#
_symmetry.space_group_name_H-M   'P 1'
#
loop_
_entity.id
_entity.type
_entity.pdbx_description
1 polymer ?
#
loop_
_entity_poly.entity_id
_entity_poly.type
_entity_poly.pdbx_seq_one_letter_code
_entity_poly.pdbx_strand_id
1 'polypeptide(L)'
;MSEHNTIDNERLSTKYELWSEMPDGYREGIARVSSFQSLAEVVGVLPFSDWMGRVPDFARKQMFIAKIQDEVGHGHITARVAEDLGVPREKILTDFVEGRTKLLNIFHFGFETWEEIGIAALLMNSSAIVQFQSLDKGTYLPYVRALKKIEKEEGFHYHHALDLTHQVMTEGTNVQRARVQQAFETWFPRLIGYFGPPDSAVYE
;
A
#
# COMPACT_ATOMS: atom_id res chain seq x y z
N MET A 1 -14.36 -3.89 32.45
CA MET A 1 -14.26 -2.45 32.14
C MET A 1 -12.83 -2.20 31.70
N SER A 2 -12.55 -2.25 30.41
CA SER A 2 -11.22 -1.97 29.86
C SER A 2 -11.03 -0.45 29.85
N GLU A 3 -10.03 0.02 30.59
CA GLU A 3 -9.58 1.41 30.51
C GLU A 3 -9.19 1.71 29.06
N HIS A 4 -9.96 2.60 28.43
CA HIS A 4 -9.52 3.27 27.21
C HIS A 4 -8.29 4.08 27.58
N ASN A 5 -7.12 3.52 27.27
CA ASN A 5 -5.85 4.23 27.29
C ASN A 5 -5.88 5.27 26.17
N THR A 6 -6.58 6.38 26.43
CA THR A 6 -6.46 7.60 25.65
C THR A 6 -5.10 8.17 25.99
N ILE A 7 -4.08 7.72 25.25
CA ILE A 7 -2.81 8.42 25.22
C ILE A 7 -3.15 9.79 24.63
N ASP A 8 -3.34 10.77 25.51
CA ASP A 8 -3.49 12.17 25.18
C ASP A 8 -2.11 12.66 24.68
N ASN A 9 -1.77 12.22 23.47
CA ASN A 9 -0.49 12.49 22.87
C ASN A 9 -0.55 13.94 22.40
N GLU A 10 0.08 14.84 23.16
CA GLU A 10 0.17 16.27 22.85
C GLU A 10 0.63 16.52 21.40
N ARG A 11 1.43 15.61 20.81
CA ARG A 11 1.86 15.66 19.40
C ARG A 11 0.72 15.44 18.38
N LEU A 12 -0.35 14.76 18.76
CA LEU A 12 -1.53 14.51 17.92
C LEU A 12 -2.65 15.55 18.12
N SER A 13 -2.52 16.43 19.11
CA SER A 13 -3.51 17.46 19.47
C SER A 13 -3.65 18.54 18.41
N THR A 14 -2.53 18.93 17.77
CA THR A 14 -2.53 19.95 16.72
C THR A 14 -2.87 19.32 15.39
N LYS A 15 -3.89 19.87 14.72
CA LYS A 15 -4.33 19.43 13.40
C LYS A 15 -4.09 20.53 12.37
N TYR A 16 -3.63 20.15 11.19
CA TYR A 16 -3.30 21.04 10.10
C TYR A 16 -4.23 20.80 8.91
N GLU A 17 -4.73 21.89 8.35
CA GLU A 17 -5.38 21.95 7.04
C GLU A 17 -4.42 22.55 6.01
N LEU A 18 -4.82 22.54 4.74
CA LEU A 18 -4.00 23.08 3.65
C LEU A 18 -3.59 24.55 3.88
N TRP A 19 -4.52 25.36 4.37
CA TRP A 19 -4.30 26.79 4.65
C TRP A 19 -3.65 27.05 6.01
N SER A 20 -3.36 26.01 6.79
CA SER A 20 -2.66 26.19 8.07
C SER A 20 -1.22 26.62 7.84
N GLU A 21 -0.74 27.53 8.68
CA GLU A 21 0.70 27.73 8.84
C GLU A 21 1.29 26.47 9.49
N MET A 22 2.32 25.93 8.84
CA MET A 22 2.97 24.67 9.22
C MET A 22 4.48 24.88 9.25
N PRO A 23 5.22 24.29 10.20
CA PRO A 23 6.68 24.28 10.14
C PRO A 23 7.18 23.67 8.83
N ASP A 24 8.23 24.24 8.24
CA ASP A 24 8.73 23.81 6.92
C ASP A 24 9.10 22.33 6.89
N GLY A 25 9.84 21.84 7.91
CA GLY A 25 10.20 20.42 8.00
C GLY A 25 8.99 19.48 8.13
N TYR A 26 7.88 19.95 8.72
CA TYR A 26 6.64 19.20 8.75
C TYR A 26 6.00 19.14 7.37
N ARG A 27 5.89 20.29 6.68
CA ARG A 27 5.37 20.39 5.30
C ARG A 27 6.16 19.49 4.34
N GLU A 28 7.49 19.55 4.39
CA GLU A 28 8.37 18.69 3.59
C GLU A 28 8.18 17.21 3.92
N GLY A 29 8.05 16.87 5.21
CA GLY A 29 7.78 15.52 5.67
C GLY A 29 6.50 14.93 5.08
N ILE A 30 5.39 15.65 5.19
CA ILE A 30 4.10 15.18 4.67
C ILE A 30 4.04 15.20 3.13
N ALA A 31 4.74 16.13 2.48
CA ALA A 31 4.89 16.15 1.02
C ALA A 31 5.62 14.90 0.52
N ARG A 32 6.70 14.51 1.21
CA ARG A 32 7.46 13.30 0.91
C ARG A 32 6.62 12.04 1.13
N VAL A 33 5.88 11.93 2.23
CA VAL A 33 4.98 10.79 2.49
C VAL A 33 3.88 10.69 1.43
N SER A 34 3.24 11.81 1.08
CA SER A 34 2.18 11.83 0.07
C SER A 34 2.70 11.46 -1.31
N SER A 35 3.88 11.97 -1.67
CA SER A 35 4.55 11.65 -2.94
C SER A 35 4.96 10.18 -3.02
N PHE A 36 5.48 9.64 -1.92
CA PHE A 36 5.85 8.24 -1.83
C PHE A 36 4.64 7.32 -1.94
N GLN A 37 3.54 7.62 -1.23
CA GLN A 37 2.30 6.86 -1.35
C GLN A 37 1.81 6.87 -2.80
N SER A 38 1.78 8.03 -3.44
CA SER A 38 1.37 8.16 -4.84
C SER A 38 2.19 7.29 -5.78
N LEU A 39 3.51 7.30 -5.61
CA LEU A 39 4.41 6.46 -6.39
C LEU A 39 4.20 4.97 -6.11
N ALA A 40 3.99 4.61 -4.85
CA ALA A 40 3.76 3.23 -4.42
C ALA A 40 2.52 2.63 -5.10
N GLU A 41 1.39 3.35 -5.15
CA GLU A 41 0.18 2.83 -5.81
C GLU A 41 0.41 2.67 -7.32
N VAL A 42 1.00 3.69 -7.97
CA VAL A 42 1.17 3.69 -9.43
C VAL A 42 2.16 2.64 -9.90
N VAL A 43 3.30 2.47 -9.21
CA VAL A 43 4.27 1.43 -9.58
C VAL A 43 3.82 0.06 -9.10
N GLY A 44 3.06 0.02 -8.00
CA GLY A 44 2.53 -1.21 -7.42
C GLY A 44 1.61 -1.98 -8.35
N VAL A 45 1.00 -1.34 -9.35
CA VAL A 45 0.17 -2.04 -10.35
C VAL A 45 0.98 -2.86 -11.36
N LEU A 46 2.28 -2.61 -11.52
CA LEU A 46 3.08 -3.24 -12.59
C LEU A 46 3.16 -4.77 -12.45
N PRO A 47 3.49 -5.35 -11.29
CA PRO A 47 3.52 -6.81 -11.13
C PRO A 47 2.17 -7.48 -11.40
N PHE A 48 1.06 -6.79 -11.09
CA PHE A 48 -0.28 -7.27 -11.39
C PHE A 48 -0.59 -7.12 -12.89
N SER A 49 -0.19 -6.02 -13.52
CA SER A 49 -0.44 -5.77 -14.95
C SER A 49 0.14 -6.87 -15.85
N ASP A 50 1.30 -7.42 -15.50
CA ASP A 50 1.93 -8.55 -16.20
C ASP A 50 1.05 -9.81 -16.24
N TRP A 51 0.09 -9.94 -15.32
CA TRP A 51 -0.79 -11.09 -15.19
C TRP A 51 -2.16 -10.91 -15.86
N MET A 52 -2.50 -9.73 -16.38
CA MET A 52 -3.82 -9.47 -17.00
C MET A 52 -4.17 -10.45 -18.14
N GLY A 53 -3.17 -10.88 -18.91
CA GLY A 53 -3.33 -11.87 -19.99
C GLY A 53 -3.38 -13.33 -19.52
N ARG A 54 -3.05 -13.59 -18.25
CA ARG A 54 -2.82 -14.93 -17.67
C ARG A 54 -3.84 -15.32 -16.59
N VAL A 55 -4.75 -14.42 -16.23
CA VAL A 55 -5.80 -14.68 -15.23
C VAL A 55 -6.70 -15.85 -15.72
N PRO A 56 -6.90 -16.90 -14.91
CA PRO A 56 -7.47 -18.17 -15.37
C PRO A 56 -8.98 -18.13 -15.65
N ASP A 57 -9.72 -17.20 -15.03
CA ASP A 57 -11.16 -17.08 -15.22
C ASP A 57 -11.63 -15.61 -15.27
N PHE A 58 -12.83 -15.42 -15.84
CA PHE A 58 -13.38 -14.10 -16.09
C PHE A 58 -13.71 -13.34 -14.80
N ALA A 59 -14.25 -14.02 -13.78
CA ALA A 59 -14.62 -13.37 -12.53
C ALA A 59 -13.37 -12.83 -11.81
N ARG A 60 -12.31 -13.64 -11.72
CA ARG A 60 -11.00 -13.20 -11.19
C ARG A 60 -10.44 -12.05 -12.02
N LYS A 61 -10.56 -12.11 -13.35
CA LYS A 61 -10.05 -11.04 -14.23
C LYS A 61 -10.77 -9.71 -14.00
N GLN A 62 -12.09 -9.73 -13.77
CA GLN A 62 -12.85 -8.52 -13.43
C GLN A 62 -12.36 -7.91 -12.12
N MET A 63 -12.19 -8.73 -11.07
CA MET A 63 -11.68 -8.25 -9.77
C MET A 63 -10.24 -7.71 -9.87
N PHE A 64 -9.41 -8.34 -10.68
CA PHE A 64 -8.03 -7.92 -10.90
C PHE A 64 -7.93 -6.57 -11.62
N ILE A 65 -8.74 -6.37 -12.65
CA ILE A 65 -8.84 -5.08 -13.35
C ILE A 65 -9.37 -4.00 -12.43
N ALA A 66 -10.39 -4.31 -11.62
CA ALA A 66 -10.93 -3.38 -10.63
C ALA A 66 -9.84 -2.92 -9.64
N LYS A 67 -9.03 -3.84 -9.11
CA LYS A 67 -7.87 -3.51 -8.27
C LYS A 67 -6.90 -2.55 -9.00
N ILE A 68 -6.44 -2.91 -10.19
CA ILE A 68 -5.49 -2.07 -10.94
C ILE A 68 -6.06 -0.68 -11.20
N GLN A 69 -7.35 -0.57 -11.50
CA GLN A 69 -8.02 0.71 -11.69
C GLN A 69 -8.04 1.54 -10.40
N ASP A 70 -8.41 0.94 -9.28
CA ASP A 70 -8.52 1.63 -7.99
C ASP A 70 -7.15 2.12 -7.51
N GLU A 71 -6.09 1.29 -7.64
CA GLU A 71 -4.71 1.64 -7.30
C GLU A 71 -4.20 2.87 -8.08
N VAL A 72 -4.46 2.93 -9.39
CA VAL A 72 -4.15 4.14 -10.19
C VAL A 72 -4.94 5.34 -9.68
N GLY A 73 -6.20 5.13 -9.29
CA GLY A 73 -7.03 6.15 -8.63
C GLY A 73 -6.45 6.64 -7.29
N HIS A 74 -5.97 5.74 -6.44
CA HIS A 74 -5.32 6.04 -5.16
C HIS A 74 -4.04 6.85 -5.37
N GLY A 75 -3.25 6.48 -6.38
CA GLY A 75 -2.08 7.23 -6.81
C GLY A 75 -2.41 8.66 -7.19
N HIS A 76 -3.51 8.89 -7.90
CA HIS A 76 -3.98 10.24 -8.23
C HIS A 76 -4.45 11.04 -7.01
N ILE A 77 -5.15 10.40 -6.07
CA ILE A 77 -5.64 11.05 -4.84
C ILE A 77 -4.46 11.57 -4.03
N THR A 78 -3.45 10.74 -3.80
CA THR A 78 -2.28 11.08 -2.99
C THR A 78 -1.32 12.02 -3.72
N ALA A 79 -1.22 11.92 -5.05
CA ALA A 79 -0.54 12.93 -5.87
C ALA A 79 -1.15 14.32 -5.66
N ARG A 80 -2.49 14.42 -5.61
CA ARG A 80 -3.15 15.70 -5.38
C ARG A 80 -2.79 16.31 -4.03
N VAL A 81 -2.68 15.48 -2.99
CA VAL A 81 -2.22 15.92 -1.66
C VAL A 81 -0.78 16.44 -1.73
N ALA A 82 0.11 15.76 -2.47
CA ALA A 82 1.48 16.22 -2.67
C ALA A 82 1.56 17.54 -3.47
N GLU A 83 0.72 17.71 -4.50
CA GLU A 83 0.61 18.94 -5.29
C GLU A 83 0.21 20.14 -4.43
N ASP A 84 -0.78 19.96 -3.54
CA ASP A 84 -1.21 20.98 -2.58
C ASP A 84 -0.07 21.41 -1.62
N LEU A 85 0.92 20.54 -1.43
CA LEU A 85 2.12 20.79 -0.61
C LEU A 85 3.32 21.29 -1.43
N GLY A 86 3.15 21.53 -2.73
CA GLY A 86 4.16 22.11 -3.62
C GLY A 86 5.00 21.09 -4.39
N VAL A 87 4.63 19.82 -4.42
CA VAL A 87 5.31 18.78 -5.23
C VAL A 87 4.48 18.48 -6.48
N PRO A 88 4.90 18.91 -7.69
CA PRO A 88 4.19 18.60 -8.92
C PRO A 88 4.13 17.09 -9.16
N ARG A 89 3.00 16.59 -9.67
CA ARG A 89 2.80 15.15 -9.92
C ARG A 89 3.83 14.57 -10.88
N GLU A 90 4.19 15.30 -11.93
CA GLU A 90 5.19 14.89 -12.91
C GLU A 90 6.56 14.68 -12.25
N LYS A 91 6.86 15.47 -11.21
CA LYS A 91 8.11 15.35 -10.45
C LYS A 91 8.19 14.02 -9.70
N ILE A 92 7.07 13.52 -9.17
CA ILE A 92 7.02 12.23 -8.45
C ILE A 92 7.53 11.10 -9.36
N LEU A 93 7.02 11.02 -10.59
CA LEU A 93 7.42 10.01 -11.57
C LEU A 93 8.82 10.27 -12.12
N THR A 94 9.16 11.53 -12.42
CA THR A 94 10.49 11.89 -12.94
C THR A 94 11.59 11.56 -11.93
N ASP A 95 11.38 11.88 -10.64
CA ASP A 95 12.31 11.54 -9.57
C ASP A 95 12.50 10.02 -9.45
N PHE A 96 11.44 9.24 -9.63
CA PHE A 96 11.54 7.78 -9.63
C PHE A 96 12.34 7.25 -10.82
N VAL A 97 12.00 7.67 -12.04
CA VAL A 97 12.68 7.23 -13.27
C VAL A 97 14.15 7.62 -13.27
N GLU A 98 14.50 8.77 -12.71
CA GLU A 98 15.87 9.25 -12.57
C GLU A 98 16.59 8.71 -11.32
N GLY A 99 15.97 7.79 -10.58
CA GLY A 99 16.59 7.06 -9.46
C GLY A 99 16.75 7.87 -8.17
N ARG A 100 16.10 9.03 -8.06
CA ARG A 100 16.13 9.88 -6.84
C ARG A 100 15.20 9.38 -5.74
N THR A 101 14.11 8.71 -6.11
CA THR A 101 13.14 8.15 -5.15
C THR A 101 13.23 6.63 -5.13
N LYS A 102 13.26 6.06 -3.92
CA LYS A 102 13.21 4.61 -3.70
C LYS A 102 11.77 4.13 -3.53
N LEU A 103 11.53 2.85 -3.80
CA LEU A 103 10.25 2.18 -3.60
C LEU A 103 10.29 1.20 -2.42
N LEU A 104 9.10 0.76 -2.00
CA LEU A 104 8.96 -0.39 -1.13
C LEU A 104 9.64 -1.61 -1.75
N ASN A 105 10.33 -2.38 -0.92
CA ASN A 105 11.04 -3.59 -1.34
C ASN A 105 10.10 -4.57 -2.07
N ILE A 106 8.85 -4.67 -1.64
CA ILE A 106 7.90 -5.64 -2.19
C ILE A 106 7.59 -5.46 -3.69
N PHE A 107 7.75 -4.25 -4.23
CA PHE A 107 7.51 -3.97 -5.66
C PHE A 107 8.67 -4.38 -6.56
N HIS A 108 9.76 -4.90 -6.00
CA HIS A 108 10.89 -5.45 -6.76
C HIS A 108 10.73 -6.94 -7.04
N PHE A 109 9.65 -7.57 -6.56
CA PHE A 109 9.36 -8.98 -6.76
C PHE A 109 8.13 -9.13 -7.67
N GLY A 110 8.25 -10.02 -8.67
CA GLY A 110 7.11 -10.44 -9.50
C GLY A 110 6.47 -11.72 -8.97
N PHE A 111 5.41 -12.16 -9.65
CA PHE A 111 4.73 -13.43 -9.37
C PHE A 111 5.01 -14.46 -10.48
N GLU A 112 5.38 -15.67 -10.08
CA GLU A 112 5.68 -16.79 -10.98
C GLU A 112 4.42 -17.63 -11.28
N THR A 113 3.50 -17.74 -10.32
CA THR A 113 2.28 -18.56 -10.46
C THR A 113 1.01 -17.82 -10.07
N TRP A 114 -0.14 -18.31 -10.54
CA TRP A 114 -1.44 -17.75 -10.15
C TRP A 114 -1.73 -18.00 -8.66
N GLU A 115 -1.33 -19.16 -8.15
CA GLU A 115 -1.51 -19.53 -6.75
C GLU A 115 -0.75 -18.59 -5.80
N GLU A 116 0.42 -18.11 -6.22
CA GLU A 116 1.25 -17.16 -5.46
C GLU A 116 0.58 -15.79 -5.30
N ILE A 117 -0.10 -15.29 -6.33
CA ILE A 117 -0.72 -13.96 -6.33
C ILE A 117 -1.68 -13.79 -5.18
N GLY A 118 -2.50 -14.80 -4.88
CA GLY A 118 -3.50 -14.73 -3.81
C GLY A 118 -2.86 -14.44 -2.46
N ILE A 119 -1.93 -15.30 -2.06
CA ILE A 119 -1.30 -15.20 -0.74
C ILE A 119 -0.34 -14.01 -0.66
N ALA A 120 0.38 -13.69 -1.74
CA ALA A 120 1.23 -12.51 -1.79
C ALA A 120 0.42 -11.22 -1.67
N ALA A 121 -0.66 -11.08 -2.46
CA ALA A 121 -1.55 -9.93 -2.37
C ALA A 121 -2.25 -9.86 -1.01
N LEU A 122 -2.64 -10.99 -0.41
CA LEU A 122 -3.25 -11.01 0.91
C LEU A 122 -2.29 -10.43 1.96
N LEU A 123 -1.01 -10.83 1.93
CA LEU A 123 0.01 -10.31 2.84
C LEU A 123 0.31 -8.83 2.57
N MET A 124 0.43 -8.42 1.30
CA MET A 124 0.66 -7.02 0.90
C MET A 124 -0.47 -6.10 1.38
N ASN A 125 -1.73 -6.45 1.09
CA ASN A 125 -2.89 -5.68 1.52
C ASN A 125 -2.99 -5.63 3.06
N SER A 126 -2.68 -6.73 3.75
CA SER A 126 -2.63 -6.74 5.22
C SER A 126 -1.63 -5.73 5.76
N SER A 127 -0.43 -5.67 5.18
CA SER A 127 0.61 -4.70 5.58
C SER A 127 0.21 -3.26 5.27
N ALA A 128 -0.39 -3.01 4.11
CA ALA A 128 -0.91 -1.69 3.76
C ALA A 128 -2.02 -1.23 4.73
N ILE A 129 -2.95 -2.11 5.10
CA ILE A 129 -3.99 -1.80 6.08
C ILE A 129 -3.39 -1.45 7.44
N VAL A 130 -2.39 -2.19 7.93
CA VAL A 130 -1.69 -1.86 9.19
C VAL A 130 -1.03 -0.47 9.11
N GLN A 131 -0.42 -0.14 7.96
CA GLN A 131 0.15 1.18 7.73
C GLN A 131 -0.94 2.26 7.73
N PHE A 132 -2.06 2.06 7.02
CA PHE A 132 -3.17 3.02 6.95
C PHE A 132 -3.80 3.28 8.31
N GLN A 133 -4.03 2.25 9.12
CA GLN A 133 -4.53 2.36 10.50
C GLN A 133 -3.57 3.08 11.46
N SER A 134 -2.30 3.19 11.08
CA SER A 134 -1.32 4.00 11.81
C SER A 134 -1.34 5.46 11.35
N LEU A 135 -1.61 5.69 10.07
CA LEU A 135 -1.60 7.02 9.45
C LEU A 135 -2.96 7.75 9.53
N ASP A 136 -4.08 7.04 9.71
CA ASP A 136 -5.44 7.61 9.81
C ASP A 136 -5.62 8.53 11.04
N LYS A 137 -4.72 8.42 12.02
CA LYS A 137 -4.63 9.26 13.23
C LYS A 137 -3.69 10.46 13.04
N GLY A 138 -3.16 10.66 11.84
CA GLY A 138 -2.25 11.74 11.49
C GLY A 138 -2.79 13.13 11.78
N THR A 139 -1.91 14.12 11.67
CA THR A 139 -2.22 15.52 12.01
C THR A 139 -2.49 16.39 10.78
N TYR A 140 -2.07 15.99 9.58
CA TYR A 140 -2.43 16.69 8.34
C TYR A 140 -3.74 16.12 7.77
N LEU A 141 -4.82 16.86 7.99
CA LEU A 141 -6.19 16.39 7.75
C LEU A 141 -6.51 16.08 6.27
N PRO A 142 -5.97 16.80 5.26
CA PRO A 142 -6.16 16.44 3.86
C PRO A 142 -5.66 15.02 3.53
N TYR A 143 -4.47 14.64 4.02
CA TYR A 143 -3.92 13.30 3.83
C TYR A 143 -4.74 12.24 4.58
N VAL A 144 -5.16 12.51 5.82
CA VAL A 144 -6.03 11.60 6.58
C VAL A 144 -7.36 11.34 5.87
N ARG A 145 -7.99 12.37 5.29
CA ARG A 145 -9.23 12.20 4.51
C ARG A 145 -9.01 11.39 3.24
N ALA A 146 -7.90 11.60 2.54
CA ALA A 146 -7.51 10.80 1.39
C ALA A 146 -7.35 9.33 1.77
N LEU A 147 -6.60 9.04 2.84
CA LEU A 147 -6.40 7.67 3.32
C LEU A 147 -7.69 6.98 3.73
N LYS A 148 -8.62 7.65 4.42
CA LYS A 148 -9.91 7.06 4.79
C LYS A 148 -10.74 6.63 3.60
N LYS A 149 -10.62 7.32 2.47
CA LYS A 149 -11.28 6.91 1.22
C LYS A 149 -10.57 5.67 0.66
N ILE A 150 -9.25 5.72 0.55
CA ILE A 150 -8.42 4.62 0.03
C ILE A 150 -8.64 3.34 0.85
N GLU A 151 -8.55 3.41 2.17
CA GLU A 151 -8.74 2.28 3.08
C GLU A 151 -10.09 1.57 2.88
N LYS A 152 -11.16 2.33 2.58
CA LYS A 152 -12.49 1.76 2.31
C LYS A 152 -12.50 0.93 1.02
N GLU A 153 -11.79 1.37 0.00
CA GLU A 153 -11.66 0.67 -1.29
C GLU A 153 -10.70 -0.53 -1.15
N GLU A 154 -9.61 -0.38 -0.39
CA GLU A 154 -8.61 -1.42 -0.12
C GLU A 154 -9.15 -2.63 0.66
N GLY A 155 -10.14 -2.42 1.52
CA GLY A 155 -10.85 -3.52 2.17
C GLY A 155 -11.45 -4.52 1.16
N PHE A 156 -11.89 -4.06 0.00
CA PHE A 156 -12.39 -4.92 -1.07
C PHE A 156 -11.26 -5.74 -1.72
N HIS A 157 -10.09 -5.14 -1.95
CA HIS A 157 -8.93 -5.82 -2.51
C HIS A 157 -8.37 -6.90 -1.56
N TYR A 158 -8.34 -6.60 -0.26
CA TYR A 158 -8.04 -7.58 0.79
C TYR A 158 -8.97 -8.78 0.73
N HIS A 159 -10.28 -8.56 0.67
CA HIS A 159 -11.26 -9.65 0.60
C HIS A 159 -11.13 -10.47 -0.69
N HIS A 160 -10.83 -9.82 -1.81
CA HIS A 160 -10.56 -10.54 -3.06
C HIS A 160 -9.32 -11.45 -2.95
N ALA A 161 -8.22 -10.96 -2.36
CA ALA A 161 -7.01 -11.76 -2.17
C ALA A 161 -7.23 -12.92 -1.20
N LEU A 162 -8.00 -12.69 -0.13
CA LEU A 162 -8.41 -13.72 0.82
C LEU A 162 -9.24 -14.81 0.13
N ASP A 163 -10.24 -14.40 -0.66
CA ASP A 163 -11.12 -15.31 -1.39
C ASP A 163 -10.37 -16.13 -2.45
N LEU A 164 -9.44 -15.52 -3.20
CA LEU A 164 -8.56 -16.24 -4.13
C LEU A 164 -7.75 -17.30 -3.40
N THR A 165 -7.10 -16.91 -2.30
CA THR A 165 -6.28 -17.83 -1.50
C THR A 165 -7.14 -18.97 -0.94
N HIS A 166 -8.33 -18.63 -0.42
CA HIS A 166 -9.27 -19.61 0.11
C HIS A 166 -9.69 -20.62 -0.95
N GLN A 167 -10.10 -20.15 -2.14
CA GLN A 167 -10.50 -21.01 -3.25
C GLN A 167 -9.41 -22.01 -3.62
N VAL A 168 -8.16 -21.57 -3.76
CA VAL A 168 -7.04 -22.48 -4.09
C VAL A 168 -6.83 -23.50 -2.96
N MET A 169 -6.97 -23.07 -1.70
CA MET A 169 -6.77 -23.95 -0.56
C MET A 169 -7.89 -25.00 -0.40
N THR A 170 -9.14 -24.67 -0.74
CA THR A 170 -10.28 -25.59 -0.57
C THR A 170 -10.55 -26.45 -1.80
N GLU A 171 -10.42 -25.89 -3.00
CA GLU A 171 -10.81 -26.53 -4.26
C GLU A 171 -9.61 -26.96 -5.12
N GLY A 172 -8.42 -26.41 -4.86
CA GLY A 172 -7.23 -26.68 -5.65
C GLY A 172 -6.71 -28.11 -5.54
N THR A 173 -5.82 -28.48 -6.46
CA THR A 173 -5.08 -29.74 -6.36
C THR A 173 -4.05 -29.70 -5.23
N ASN A 174 -3.49 -30.86 -4.85
CA ASN A 174 -2.39 -30.92 -3.89
C ASN A 174 -1.18 -30.06 -4.32
N VAL A 175 -0.91 -29.99 -5.62
CA VAL A 175 0.18 -29.17 -6.17
C VAL A 175 -0.11 -27.68 -5.99
N GLN A 176 -1.35 -27.24 -6.24
CA GLN A 176 -1.73 -25.85 -6.09
C GLN A 176 -1.69 -25.39 -4.63
N ARG A 177 -2.20 -26.21 -3.71
CA ARG A 177 -2.08 -25.97 -2.27
C ARG A 177 -0.61 -25.85 -1.82
N ALA A 178 0.25 -26.75 -2.30
CA ALA A 178 1.67 -26.72 -1.98
C ALA A 178 2.35 -25.42 -2.49
N ARG A 179 1.94 -24.92 -3.66
CA ARG A 179 2.43 -23.63 -4.19
C ARG A 179 2.00 -22.45 -3.33
N VAL A 180 0.77 -22.44 -2.82
CA VAL A 180 0.32 -21.39 -1.87
C VAL A 180 1.20 -21.41 -0.62
N GLN A 181 1.49 -22.58 -0.05
CA GLN A 181 2.36 -22.71 1.11
C GLN A 181 3.79 -22.22 0.82
N GLN A 182 4.37 -22.63 -0.31
CA GLN A 182 5.70 -22.18 -0.72
C GLN A 182 5.76 -20.66 -0.95
N ALA A 183 4.70 -20.09 -1.54
CA ALA A 183 4.57 -18.65 -1.73
C ALA A 183 4.47 -17.93 -0.38
N PHE A 184 3.71 -18.44 0.60
CA PHE A 184 3.68 -17.88 1.94
C PHE A 184 5.08 -17.82 2.58
N GLU A 185 5.81 -18.93 2.56
CA GLU A 185 7.17 -19.03 3.11
C GLU A 185 8.16 -18.07 2.45
N THR A 186 7.93 -17.76 1.16
CA THR A 186 8.75 -16.84 0.38
C THR A 186 8.38 -15.37 0.63
N TRP A 187 7.08 -15.06 0.64
CA TRP A 187 6.58 -13.68 0.71
C TRP A 187 6.55 -13.14 2.12
N PHE A 188 6.23 -13.96 3.13
CA PHE A 188 6.17 -13.50 4.52
C PHE A 188 7.45 -12.76 4.97
N PRO A 189 8.68 -13.31 4.84
CA PRO A 189 9.88 -12.58 5.22
C PRO A 189 10.14 -11.35 4.35
N ARG A 190 9.77 -11.36 3.06
CA ARG A 190 9.85 -10.16 2.19
C ARG A 190 8.92 -9.06 2.71
N LEU A 191 7.72 -9.41 3.16
CA LEU A 191 6.74 -8.47 3.67
C LEU A 191 7.13 -7.86 5.01
N ILE A 192 7.90 -8.55 5.85
CA ILE A 192 8.41 -7.91 7.08
C ILE A 192 9.27 -6.68 6.75
N GLY A 193 10.04 -6.72 5.67
CA GLY A 193 10.82 -5.57 5.20
C GLY A 193 9.98 -4.37 4.74
N TYR A 194 8.68 -4.55 4.46
CA TYR A 194 7.76 -3.47 4.10
C TYR A 194 7.68 -2.40 5.18
N PHE A 195 7.70 -2.81 6.46
CA PHE A 195 7.58 -1.89 7.60
C PHE A 195 8.85 -1.10 7.87
N GLY A 196 9.91 -1.34 7.09
CA GLY A 196 11.19 -0.70 7.27
C GLY A 196 12.04 -1.35 8.36
N PRO A 197 13.15 -0.71 8.71
CA PRO A 197 14.08 -1.20 9.72
C PRO A 197 13.53 -1.11 11.15
N PRO A 198 14.11 -1.85 12.10
CA PRO A 198 13.84 -1.65 13.52
C PRO A 198 14.21 -0.24 13.98
N ASP A 199 13.47 0.32 14.94
CA ASP A 199 13.73 1.65 15.52
C ASP A 199 15.13 1.79 16.15
N SER A 200 15.72 0.67 16.58
CA SER A 200 17.09 0.62 17.13
C SER A 200 18.18 0.66 16.07
N ALA A 201 17.83 0.63 14.78
CA ALA A 201 18.79 0.72 13.70
C ALA A 201 19.36 2.13 13.62
N VAL A 202 20.69 2.23 13.70
CA VAL A 202 21.43 3.48 13.45
C VAL A 202 21.97 3.41 12.03
N TYR A 203 21.61 4.39 11.22
CA TYR A 203 22.17 4.56 9.88
C TYR A 203 23.33 5.55 9.96
N GLU A 204 24.55 5.07 9.73
CA GLU A 204 25.73 5.91 9.48
C GLU A 204 25.71 6.47 8.05
#